data_AF-A0A0Q4I3X7-F1
#
_entry.id   AF-A0A0Q4I3X7-F1
#
_cell.length_a   1.000
_cell.length_b   1.000
_cell.length_c   1.000
_cell.angle_alpha   90.00
_cell.angle_beta   90.00
_cell.angle_gamma   90.00
#
_symmetry.space_group_name_H-M   'P 1'
#
loop_
_entity.id
_entity.type
_entity.pdbx_description
1 polymer ?
#
loop_
_entity_poly.entity_id
_entity_poly.type
_entity_poly.pdbx_seq_one_letter_code
_entity_poly.pdbx_strand_id
1 'polypeptide(L)'
;MADCDATDLAEIERILRRAPRPLSETEPDGRSRSEPNLDGKFTTALGDGLALLYLKLSPNGSADQSGAWVRAMQASLDDLAGEVVVRATKAALRRPMRFHNEVDGVIREEAAKIMASRVMAATRIAKLRDSLAALPAPAGEDEDTGPVALSLATIAAMPDALCRIGVARGWLTPEQIGEARGTVVDSDRSAYVPDEKAA
;
A
#
# COMPACT_ATOMS: atom_id res chain seq x y z
N MET A 1 -14.50 -2.18 13.78
CA MET A 1 -13.03 -2.01 13.86
C MET A 1 -12.55 -1.92 12.44
N ALA A 2 -12.05 -0.76 12.05
CA ALA A 2 -11.76 -0.39 10.67
C ALA A 2 -10.63 -1.23 10.08
N ASP A 3 -10.77 -1.55 8.79
CA ASP A 3 -9.77 -2.11 7.89
C ASP A 3 -8.39 -1.53 8.19
N CYS A 4 -7.51 -2.37 8.70
CA CYS A 4 -6.10 -2.09 8.68
C CYS A 4 -5.67 -2.31 7.22
N ASP A 5 -5.45 -1.22 6.49
CA ASP A 5 -4.87 -1.16 5.14
C ASP A 5 -3.69 -2.13 5.05
N ALA A 6 -3.96 -3.36 4.61
CA ALA A 6 -2.94 -4.32 4.26
C ALA A 6 -2.34 -3.81 2.95
N THR A 7 -1.41 -2.86 3.07
CA THR A 7 -0.63 -2.42 1.92
C THR A 7 0.13 -3.66 1.44
N ASP A 8 -0.33 -4.21 0.32
CA ASP A 8 0.19 -5.45 -0.23
C ASP A 8 1.70 -5.34 -0.41
N LEU A 9 2.44 -6.15 0.33
CA LEU A 9 3.90 -6.18 0.27
C LEU A 9 4.39 -6.43 -1.16
N ALA A 10 3.61 -7.20 -1.95
CA ALA A 10 3.91 -7.46 -3.35
C ALA A 10 3.80 -6.19 -4.20
N GLU A 11 2.84 -5.31 -3.91
CA GLU A 11 2.67 -4.04 -4.62
C GLU A 11 3.80 -3.05 -4.28
N ILE A 12 4.18 -2.95 -3.00
CA ILE A 12 5.34 -2.15 -2.57
C ILE A 12 6.62 -2.66 -3.25
N GLU A 13 6.81 -3.98 -3.29
CA GLU A 13 7.96 -4.60 -3.93
C GLU A 13 7.98 -4.31 -5.44
N ARG A 14 6.84 -4.43 -6.12
CA ARG A 14 6.70 -4.11 -7.55
C ARG A 14 7.08 -2.67 -7.84
N ILE A 15 6.63 -1.72 -7.02
CA ILE A 15 6.94 -0.29 -7.17
C ILE A 15 8.43 -0.01 -6.92
N LEU A 16 9.03 -0.64 -5.91
CA LEU A 16 10.45 -0.42 -5.58
C LEU A 16 11.41 -1.11 -6.56
N ARG A 17 11.03 -2.25 -7.12
CA ARG A 17 11.82 -2.96 -8.14
C ARG A 17 11.83 -2.25 -9.49
N ARG A 18 10.77 -1.51 -9.83
CA ARG A 18 10.76 -0.74 -11.07
C ARG A 18 11.75 0.41 -10.95
N ALA A 19 12.83 0.34 -11.72
CA ALA A 19 13.78 1.44 -11.82
C ALA A 19 13.03 2.72 -12.21
N PRO A 20 13.12 3.78 -11.39
CA PRO A 20 12.45 5.04 -11.69
C PRO A 20 13.10 5.61 -12.94
N ARG A 21 12.28 6.03 -13.92
CA ARG A 21 12.74 6.47 -15.23
C ARG A 21 12.92 7.98 -15.27
N PRO A 22 13.92 8.48 -16.02
CA PRO A 22 14.14 9.92 -16.24
C PRO A 22 12.89 10.67 -16.71
N LEU A 23 12.82 11.96 -16.39
CA LEU A 23 11.77 12.85 -16.90
C LEU A 23 11.70 12.81 -18.43
N SER A 24 12.84 12.91 -19.10
CA SER A 24 12.99 12.83 -20.57
C SER A 24 12.31 11.60 -21.18
N GLU A 25 12.29 10.48 -20.47
CA GLU A 25 11.63 9.26 -20.91
C GLU A 25 10.14 9.22 -20.56
N THR A 26 9.77 9.73 -19.39
CA THR A 26 8.39 9.64 -18.86
C THR A 26 7.47 10.74 -19.37
N GLU A 27 8.01 11.94 -19.57
CA GLU A 27 7.31 13.18 -19.93
C GLU A 27 8.19 13.98 -20.92
N PRO A 28 8.42 13.45 -22.13
CA PRO A 28 9.26 14.11 -23.12
C PRO A 28 8.71 15.50 -23.46
N ASP A 29 9.60 16.48 -23.62
CA ASP A 29 9.27 17.88 -23.84
C ASP A 29 8.34 18.47 -22.76
N GLY A 30 8.32 17.87 -21.57
CA GLY A 30 7.45 18.27 -20.47
C GLY A 30 5.98 17.91 -20.65
N ARG A 31 5.64 17.01 -21.58
CA ARG A 31 4.26 16.62 -21.92
C ARG A 31 3.88 15.28 -21.32
N SER A 32 2.60 15.13 -20.99
CA SER A 32 2.07 13.84 -20.54
C SER A 32 2.13 12.80 -21.67
N ARG A 33 2.66 11.62 -21.36
CA ARG A 33 2.70 10.50 -22.32
C ARG A 33 1.32 9.96 -22.68
N SER A 34 0.36 9.96 -21.74
CA SER A 34 -1.00 9.49 -22.00
C SER A 34 -1.85 10.54 -22.71
N GLU A 35 -1.53 11.82 -22.49
CA GLU A 35 -2.30 12.96 -23.00
C GLU A 35 -1.34 14.03 -23.52
N PRO A 36 -0.82 13.92 -24.76
CA PRO A 36 0.25 14.79 -25.27
C PRO A 36 -0.09 16.29 -25.31
N ASN A 37 -1.38 16.63 -25.28
CA ASN A 37 -1.85 18.02 -25.24
C ASN A 37 -1.79 18.65 -23.84
N LEU A 38 -1.53 17.85 -22.81
CA LEU A 38 -1.40 18.32 -21.43
C LEU A 38 0.06 18.30 -20.98
N ASP A 39 0.36 19.20 -20.06
CA ASP A 39 1.66 19.20 -19.38
C ASP A 39 1.79 17.94 -18.51
N GLY A 40 3.01 17.41 -18.46
CA GLY A 40 3.36 16.24 -17.67
C GLY A 40 3.16 16.50 -16.18
N LYS A 41 2.61 15.52 -15.46
CA LYS A 41 2.33 15.63 -14.03
C LYS A 41 3.58 15.97 -13.22
N PHE A 42 4.70 15.31 -13.51
CA PHE A 42 5.96 15.52 -12.81
C PHE A 42 6.61 16.84 -13.22
N THR A 43 6.52 17.19 -14.49
CA THR A 43 7.04 18.45 -15.04
C THR A 43 6.34 19.64 -14.40
N THR A 44 5.01 19.63 -14.33
CA THR A 44 4.22 20.67 -13.66
C THR A 44 4.57 20.76 -12.17
N ALA A 45 4.58 19.62 -11.47
CA ALA A 45 4.93 19.59 -10.04
C ALA A 45 6.38 20.04 -9.76
N LEU A 46 7.31 19.76 -10.67
CA LEU A 46 8.69 20.25 -10.62
C LEU A 46 8.72 21.77 -10.84
N GLY A 47 7.96 22.27 -11.83
CA GLY A 47 7.83 23.69 -12.12
C GLY A 47 7.33 24.48 -10.90
N ASP A 48 6.27 23.99 -10.24
CA ASP A 48 5.74 24.61 -9.02
C ASP A 48 6.77 24.61 -7.88
N GLY A 49 7.49 23.50 -7.69
CA GLY A 49 8.52 23.38 -6.67
C GLY A 49 9.71 24.32 -6.92
N LEU A 50 10.14 24.43 -8.18
CA LEU A 50 11.19 25.35 -8.60
C LEU A 50 10.74 26.81 -8.44
N ALA A 51 9.52 27.16 -8.82
CA ALA A 51 8.99 28.52 -8.62
C ALA A 51 9.04 28.95 -7.14
N LEU A 52 8.75 28.04 -6.21
CA LEU A 52 8.90 28.30 -4.78
C LEU A 52 10.37 28.48 -4.35
N LEU A 53 11.29 27.70 -4.92
CA LEU A 53 12.73 27.86 -4.66
C LEU A 53 13.25 29.20 -5.20
N TYR A 54 12.81 29.60 -6.39
CA TYR A 54 13.12 30.91 -6.96
C TYR A 54 12.63 32.02 -6.05
N LEU A 55 11.36 31.99 -5.63
CA LEU A 55 10.78 32.99 -4.73
C LEU A 55 11.52 33.08 -3.40
N LYS A 56 11.97 31.94 -2.86
CA LYS A 56 12.78 31.88 -1.64
C LYS A 56 14.11 32.61 -1.78
N LEU A 57 14.75 32.54 -2.95
CA LEU A 57 16.06 33.14 -3.23
C LEU A 57 15.97 34.56 -3.81
N SER A 58 14.86 34.89 -4.45
CA SER A 58 14.58 36.20 -5.04
C SER A 58 13.13 36.60 -4.83
N PRO A 59 12.79 37.08 -3.61
CA PRO A 59 11.42 37.48 -3.28
C PRO A 59 10.85 38.58 -4.19
N ASN A 60 11.73 39.40 -4.77
CA ASN A 60 11.37 40.54 -5.63
C ASN A 60 11.60 40.24 -7.13
N GLY A 61 11.87 38.98 -7.50
CA GLY A 61 12.07 38.61 -8.90
C GLY A 61 10.78 38.73 -9.71
N SER A 62 10.91 39.06 -11.00
CA SER A 62 9.74 39.13 -11.89
C SER A 62 9.23 37.74 -12.28
N ALA A 63 7.95 37.66 -12.67
CA ALA A 63 7.35 36.42 -13.16
C ALA A 63 8.07 35.87 -14.41
N ASP A 64 8.52 36.75 -15.31
CA ASP A 64 9.24 36.35 -16.52
C ASP A 64 10.62 35.76 -16.21
N GLN A 65 11.35 36.36 -15.27
CA GLN A 65 12.63 35.81 -14.81
C GLN A 65 12.46 34.47 -14.11
N SER A 66 11.43 34.34 -13.26
CA SER A 66 11.07 33.08 -12.61
C SER A 66 10.77 32.01 -13.66
N GLY A 67 9.90 32.31 -14.64
CA GLY A 67 9.54 31.37 -15.71
C GLY A 67 10.73 30.94 -16.57
N ALA A 68 11.63 31.87 -16.93
CA ALA A 68 12.84 31.54 -17.67
C ALA A 68 13.79 30.65 -16.86
N TRP A 69 13.99 30.96 -15.58
CA TRP A 69 14.84 30.18 -14.68
C TRP A 69 14.26 28.78 -14.42
N VAL A 70 12.95 28.67 -14.18
CA VAL A 70 12.25 27.38 -13.99
C VAL A 70 12.44 26.48 -15.21
N ARG A 71 12.24 27.00 -16.43
CA ARG A 71 12.45 26.21 -17.66
C ARG A 71 13.90 25.74 -17.82
N ALA A 72 14.87 26.61 -17.53
CA ALA A 72 16.29 26.24 -17.58
C ALA A 72 16.63 25.13 -16.57
N MET A 73 16.07 25.22 -15.35
CA MET A 73 16.25 24.21 -14.30
C MET A 73 15.53 22.89 -14.60
N GLN A 74 14.33 22.93 -15.21
CA GLN A 74 13.64 21.72 -15.65
C GLN A 74 14.47 20.97 -16.69
N ALA A 75 15.04 21.69 -17.67
CA ALA A 75 15.95 21.10 -18.65
C ALA A 75 17.24 20.56 -18.01
N SER A 76 17.79 21.23 -17.00
CA SER A 76 18.99 20.76 -16.32
C SER A 76 18.77 19.51 -15.47
N LEU A 77 17.53 19.23 -15.03
CA LEU A 77 17.18 18.11 -14.15
C LEU A 77 16.43 16.98 -14.88
N ASP A 78 16.35 17.05 -16.21
CA ASP A 78 15.59 16.13 -17.07
C ASP A 78 16.14 14.68 -17.07
N ASP A 79 17.40 14.52 -16.66
CA ASP A 79 18.05 13.23 -16.45
C ASP A 79 17.54 12.50 -15.20
N LEU A 80 16.98 13.22 -14.23
CA LEU A 80 16.50 12.65 -12.99
C LEU A 80 15.11 12.06 -13.15
N ALA A 81 14.81 11.03 -12.36
CA ALA A 81 13.50 10.41 -12.41
C ALA A 81 12.40 11.33 -11.84
N GLY A 82 11.25 11.41 -12.53
CA GLY A 82 10.18 12.38 -12.22
C GLY A 82 9.71 12.39 -10.75
N GLU A 83 9.44 11.22 -10.17
CA GLU A 83 9.04 11.12 -8.76
C GLU A 83 10.18 11.58 -7.82
N VAL A 84 11.43 11.25 -8.16
CA VAL A 84 12.61 11.51 -7.35
C VAL A 84 12.92 13.01 -7.36
N VAL A 85 12.94 13.64 -8.52
CA VAL A 85 13.25 15.07 -8.65
C VAL A 85 12.18 15.95 -8.00
N VAL A 86 10.89 15.60 -8.12
CA VAL A 86 9.81 16.32 -7.42
C VAL A 86 9.99 16.24 -5.90
N ARG A 87 10.30 15.06 -5.37
CA ARG A 87 10.56 14.87 -3.93
C ARG A 87 11.83 15.57 -3.47
N ALA A 88 12.89 15.51 -4.27
CA ALA A 88 14.16 16.17 -4.00
C ALA A 88 13.99 17.71 -3.98
N THR A 89 13.24 18.27 -4.93
CA THR A 89 12.90 19.70 -4.98
C THR A 89 12.15 20.14 -3.71
N LYS A 90 11.18 19.34 -3.26
CA LYS A 90 10.47 19.57 -1.98
C LYS A 90 11.40 19.50 -0.76
N ALA A 91 12.38 18.60 -0.77
CA ALA A 91 13.38 18.53 0.29
C ALA A 91 14.34 19.73 0.27
N ALA A 92 14.76 20.16 -0.92
CA ALA A 92 15.63 21.31 -1.13
C ALA A 92 15.02 22.61 -0.57
N LEU A 93 13.69 22.78 -0.60
CA LEU A 93 13.01 23.93 0.03
C LEU A 93 13.35 24.10 1.52
N ARG A 94 13.68 23.01 2.23
CA ARG A 94 14.05 23.04 3.65
C ARG A 94 15.54 23.25 3.88
N ARG A 95 16.35 23.27 2.83
CA ARG A 95 17.81 23.45 2.91
C ARG A 95 18.17 24.94 2.91
N PRO A 96 19.20 25.35 3.65
CA PRO A 96 19.73 26.71 3.52
C PRO A 96 20.46 26.82 2.17
N MET A 97 20.07 27.82 1.37
CA MET A 97 20.67 28.15 0.07
C MET A 97 20.77 29.67 0.01
N ARG A 98 21.84 30.18 -0.58
CA ARG A 98 22.13 31.61 -0.72
C ARG A 98 21.97 32.08 -2.16
N PHE A 99 22.25 31.20 -3.13
CA PHE A 99 22.33 31.57 -4.53
C PHE A 99 21.63 30.56 -5.44
N HIS A 100 21.17 31.03 -6.61
CA HIS A 100 20.42 30.20 -7.57
C HIS A 100 21.24 29.05 -8.14
N ASN A 101 22.54 29.23 -8.33
CA ASN A 101 23.44 28.20 -8.84
C ASN A 101 23.64 27.04 -7.86
N GLU A 102 23.30 27.19 -6.59
CA GLU A 102 23.37 26.11 -5.60
C GLU A 102 22.19 25.13 -5.74
N VAL A 103 21.07 25.57 -6.32
CA VAL A 103 19.81 24.83 -6.33
C VAL A 103 19.94 23.48 -7.04
N ASP A 104 20.56 23.45 -8.21
CA ASP A 104 20.79 22.20 -8.97
C ASP A 104 21.57 21.17 -8.14
N GLY A 105 22.69 21.61 -7.55
CA GLY A 105 23.52 20.78 -6.69
C GLY A 105 22.77 20.23 -5.47
N VAL A 106 21.97 21.07 -4.79
CA VAL A 106 21.17 20.65 -3.65
C VAL A 106 20.10 19.64 -4.06
N ILE A 107 19.39 19.87 -5.18
CA ILE A 107 18.37 18.93 -5.68
C ILE A 107 19.02 17.59 -6.03
N ARG A 108 20.18 17.59 -6.69
CA ARG A 108 20.91 16.36 -7.03
C ARG A 108 21.39 15.61 -5.80
N GLU A 109 21.89 16.32 -4.78
CA GLU A 109 22.27 15.72 -3.49
C GLU A 109 21.08 15.03 -2.82
N GLU A 110 19.93 15.69 -2.75
CA GLU A 110 18.71 15.11 -2.17
C GLU A 110 18.15 13.96 -3.01
N ALA A 111 18.22 14.06 -4.34
CA ALA A 111 17.84 12.98 -5.25
C ALA A 111 18.70 11.73 -5.02
N ALA A 112 20.01 11.89 -4.84
CA ALA A 112 20.92 10.79 -4.53
C ALA A 112 20.55 10.10 -3.20
N LYS A 113 20.21 10.86 -2.16
CA LYS A 113 19.73 10.31 -0.87
C LYS A 113 18.44 9.51 -1.02
N ILE A 114 17.48 10.04 -1.78
CA ILE A 114 16.20 9.38 -2.05
C ILE A 114 16.45 8.06 -2.80
N MET A 115 17.30 8.06 -3.83
CA MET A 115 17.65 6.86 -4.58
C MET A 115 18.36 5.82 -3.72
N ALA A 116 19.34 6.23 -2.90
CA ALA A 116 20.01 5.33 -1.97
C ALA A 116 19.02 4.70 -0.97
N SER A 117 18.08 5.48 -0.46
CA SER A 117 17.01 4.98 0.42
C SER A 117 16.11 3.95 -0.28
N ARG A 118 15.75 4.18 -1.55
CA ARG A 118 14.97 3.21 -2.34
C ARG A 118 15.72 1.88 -2.52
N VAL A 119 17.02 1.92 -2.81
CA VAL A 119 17.86 0.71 -2.95
C VAL A 119 17.91 -0.06 -1.63
N MET A 120 18.11 0.63 -0.51
CA MET A 120 18.09 0.00 0.82
C MET A 120 16.73 -0.62 1.14
N ALA A 121 15.64 0.08 0.83
CA ALA A 121 14.27 -0.41 1.04
C ALA A 121 14.00 -1.67 0.22
N ALA A 122 14.36 -1.67 -1.07
CA ALA A 122 14.23 -2.84 -1.95
C ALA A 122 15.03 -4.03 -1.41
N THR A 123 16.27 -3.79 -0.96
CA THR A 123 17.12 -4.83 -0.34
C THR A 123 16.50 -5.39 0.94
N ARG A 124 15.94 -4.53 1.79
CA ARG A 124 15.29 -4.94 3.04
C ARG A 124 14.05 -5.79 2.77
N ILE A 125 13.23 -5.43 1.79
CA ILE A 125 12.04 -6.20 1.40
C ILE A 125 12.45 -7.56 0.84
N ALA A 126 13.46 -7.61 -0.03
CA ALA A 126 13.98 -8.87 -0.55
C ALA A 126 14.42 -9.82 0.58
N LYS A 127 15.17 -9.30 1.57
CA LYS A 127 15.56 -10.07 2.76
C LYS A 127 14.36 -10.56 3.56
N LEU A 128 13.36 -9.71 3.81
CA LEU A 128 12.15 -10.11 4.54
C LEU A 128 11.38 -11.20 3.80
N ARG A 129 11.29 -11.11 2.47
CA ARG A 129 10.67 -12.13 1.62
C ARG A 129 11.41 -13.46 1.69
N ASP A 130 12.74 -13.43 1.61
CA ASP A 130 13.56 -14.63 1.71
C ASP A 130 13.46 -15.26 3.11
N SER A 131 13.42 -14.43 4.17
CA SER A 131 13.16 -14.91 5.54
C SER A 131 11.76 -15.52 5.68
N LEU A 132 10.73 -14.93 5.09
CA LEU A 132 9.36 -15.46 5.12
C LEU A 132 9.25 -16.79 4.36
N ALA A 133 9.93 -16.91 3.22
CA ALA A 133 9.97 -18.15 2.44
C ALA A 133 10.81 -19.26 3.10
N ALA A 134 11.79 -18.89 3.93
CA ALA A 134 12.60 -19.83 4.70
C ALA A 134 11.94 -20.28 6.00
N LEU A 135 10.87 -19.61 6.45
CA LEU A 135 10.04 -20.16 7.51
C LEU A 135 9.46 -21.49 7.01
N PRO A 136 9.48 -22.55 7.83
CA PRO A 136 8.73 -23.75 7.48
C PRO A 136 7.30 -23.29 7.17
N ALA A 137 6.73 -23.81 6.07
CA ALA A 137 5.29 -23.70 5.86
C ALA A 137 4.65 -23.99 7.21
N PRO A 138 3.67 -23.17 7.69
CA PRO A 138 2.98 -23.49 8.92
C PRO A 138 2.69 -24.97 8.81
N ALA A 139 3.26 -25.76 9.74
CA ALA A 139 3.02 -27.19 9.76
C ALA A 139 1.53 -27.24 9.59
N GLY A 140 1.08 -27.84 8.48
CA GLY A 140 -0.33 -27.86 8.17
C GLY A 140 -0.95 -28.21 9.51
N GLU A 141 -1.89 -27.38 9.96
CA GLU A 141 -3.01 -28.05 10.57
C GLU A 141 -3.39 -29.02 9.45
N ASP A 142 -2.90 -30.27 9.57
CA ASP A 142 -3.71 -31.42 9.30
C ASP A 142 -4.99 -31.02 10.01
N GLU A 143 -5.85 -30.28 9.29
CA GLU A 143 -7.25 -30.18 9.55
C GLU A 143 -7.71 -31.62 9.32
N ASP A 144 -7.34 -32.48 10.26
CA ASP A 144 -8.22 -33.49 10.78
C ASP A 144 -9.41 -32.72 11.36
N THR A 145 -10.19 -32.17 10.43
CA THR A 145 -11.56 -31.70 10.56
C THR A 145 -12.48 -32.93 10.72
N GLY A 146 -11.92 -34.07 11.13
CA GLY A 146 -12.65 -35.08 11.86
C GLY A 146 -13.13 -34.50 13.19
N PRO A 147 -14.28 -34.95 13.69
CA PRO A 147 -14.79 -34.51 14.99
C PRO A 147 -13.71 -34.78 16.04
N VAL A 148 -13.24 -33.71 16.71
CA VAL A 148 -12.40 -33.86 17.89
C VAL A 148 -13.19 -34.74 18.85
N ALA A 149 -12.61 -35.87 19.27
CA ALA A 149 -13.24 -36.80 20.20
C ALA A 149 -13.32 -36.17 21.61
N LEU A 150 -14.15 -35.14 21.74
CA LEU A 150 -14.48 -34.49 22.99
C LEU A 150 -15.47 -35.38 23.74
N SER A 151 -15.17 -35.67 25.00
CA SER A 151 -16.11 -36.41 25.84
C SER A 151 -17.40 -35.61 26.03
N LEU A 152 -18.54 -36.30 26.15
CA LEU A 152 -19.84 -35.66 26.41
C LEU A 152 -19.81 -34.77 27.67
N ALA A 153 -19.05 -35.16 28.70
CA ALA A 153 -18.86 -34.34 29.90
C ALA A 153 -18.13 -33.01 29.61
N THR A 154 -17.17 -33.03 28.69
CA THR A 154 -16.46 -31.81 28.25
C THR A 154 -17.40 -30.90 27.45
N ILE A 155 -18.22 -31.45 26.57
CA ILE A 155 -19.21 -30.70 25.77
C ILE A 155 -20.30 -30.09 26.67
N ALA A 156 -20.74 -30.81 27.71
CA ALA A 156 -21.70 -30.31 28.69
C ALA A 156 -21.16 -29.13 29.50
N ALA A 157 -19.86 -29.13 29.81
CA ALA A 157 -19.20 -28.06 30.56
C ALA A 157 -18.83 -26.83 29.70
N MET A 158 -18.97 -26.90 28.38
CA MET A 158 -18.60 -25.79 27.49
C MET A 158 -19.67 -24.68 27.47
N PRO A 159 -19.25 -23.40 27.56
CA PRO A 159 -20.11 -22.25 27.30
C PRO A 159 -20.76 -22.30 25.90
N ASP A 160 -22.01 -21.83 25.79
CA ASP A 160 -22.79 -21.83 24.55
C ASP A 160 -22.13 -21.12 23.36
N ALA A 161 -21.31 -20.11 23.64
CA ALA A 161 -20.55 -19.41 22.61
C ALA A 161 -19.50 -20.32 21.96
N LEU A 162 -18.85 -21.19 22.75
CA LEU A 162 -17.84 -22.13 22.26
C LEU A 162 -18.48 -23.30 21.52
N CYS A 163 -19.62 -23.80 22.00
CA CYS A 163 -20.38 -24.82 21.27
C CYS A 163 -20.84 -24.32 19.89
N ARG A 164 -21.31 -23.07 19.79
CA ARG A 164 -21.71 -22.46 18.50
C ARG A 164 -20.54 -22.30 17.54
N ILE A 165 -19.37 -21.90 18.04
CA ILE A 165 -18.14 -21.82 17.24
C ILE A 165 -17.74 -23.22 16.76
N GLY A 166 -17.81 -24.23 17.63
CA GLY A 166 -17.52 -25.62 17.28
C GLY A 166 -18.44 -26.17 16.18
N VAL A 167 -19.74 -25.89 16.23
CA VAL A 167 -20.69 -26.27 15.16
C VAL A 167 -20.40 -25.53 13.86
N ALA A 168 -20.17 -24.21 13.92
CA ALA A 168 -19.88 -23.40 12.74
C ALA A 168 -18.57 -23.80 12.04
N ARG A 169 -17.62 -24.39 12.78
CA ARG A 169 -16.34 -24.90 12.28
C ARG A 169 -16.36 -26.40 11.96
N GLY A 170 -17.49 -27.09 12.15
CA GLY A 170 -17.64 -28.52 11.88
C GLY A 170 -16.99 -29.45 12.90
N TRP A 171 -16.54 -28.92 14.05
CA TRP A 171 -15.87 -29.70 15.10
C TRP A 171 -16.85 -30.42 16.04
N LEU A 172 -18.10 -29.95 16.12
CA LEU A 172 -19.17 -30.52 16.92
C LEU A 172 -20.45 -30.59 16.09
N THR A 173 -21.31 -31.58 16.36
CA THR A 173 -22.65 -31.64 15.79
C THR A 173 -23.73 -31.21 16.80
N PRO A 174 -24.88 -30.71 16.33
CA PRO A 174 -26.02 -30.40 17.20
C PRO A 174 -26.48 -31.60 18.04
N GLU A 175 -26.38 -32.82 17.51
CA GLU A 175 -26.73 -34.07 18.19
C GLU A 175 -25.77 -34.36 19.36
N GLN A 176 -24.47 -34.15 19.19
CA GLN A 176 -23.48 -34.32 20.26
C GLN A 176 -23.69 -33.32 21.41
N ILE A 177 -24.11 -32.10 21.10
CA ILE A 177 -24.45 -31.09 22.11
C ILE A 177 -25.76 -31.47 22.83
N GLY A 178 -26.76 -31.96 22.08
CA GLY A 178 -28.03 -32.43 22.64
C GLY A 178 -27.86 -33.64 23.56
N GLU A 179 -27.04 -34.61 23.15
CA GLU A 179 -26.69 -35.80 23.93
C GLU A 179 -25.90 -35.43 25.19
N ALA A 180 -24.93 -34.52 25.08
CA ALA A 180 -24.15 -34.03 26.23
C ALA A 180 -24.97 -33.24 27.24
N ARG A 181 -26.00 -32.50 26.78
CA ARG A 181 -26.83 -31.62 27.63
C ARG A 181 -28.16 -32.25 28.04
N GLY A 182 -28.41 -33.49 27.65
CA GLY A 182 -29.61 -34.23 28.04
C GLY A 182 -30.92 -33.64 27.51
N THR A 183 -30.86 -32.90 26.41
CA THR A 183 -32.06 -32.35 25.76
C THR A 183 -32.46 -33.26 24.60
N VAL A 184 -33.56 -33.98 24.77
CA VAL A 184 -34.31 -34.58 23.67
C VAL A 184 -34.62 -33.46 22.68
N VAL A 185 -34.00 -33.51 21.49
CA VAL A 185 -34.36 -32.62 20.39
C VAL A 185 -35.74 -33.07 19.93
N ASP A 186 -36.74 -32.29 20.29
CA ASP A 186 -38.11 -32.43 19.80
C ASP A 186 -38.10 -32.12 18.29
N SER A 187 -38.00 -33.18 17.50
CA SER A 187 -38.03 -33.13 16.05
C SER A 187 -39.46 -32.91 15.57
N ASP A 188 -40.04 -31.74 15.85
CA ASP A 188 -41.32 -31.37 15.22
C ASP A 188 -41.55 -29.85 15.24
N ARG A 189 -40.91 -29.14 14.31
CA ARG A 189 -41.38 -27.82 13.86
C ARG A 189 -40.85 -27.49 12.46
N SER A 190 -41.28 -28.28 11.49
CA SER A 190 -41.30 -27.88 10.08
C SER A 190 -42.66 -28.22 9.48
N ALA A 191 -43.59 -27.26 9.57
CA ALA A 191 -44.74 -27.20 8.70
C ALA A 191 -44.84 -25.76 8.16
N TYR A 192 -43.97 -25.46 7.18
CA TYR A 192 -44.19 -24.34 6.28
C TYR A 192 -45.17 -24.82 5.19
N VAL A 193 -46.38 -24.27 5.21
CA VAL A 193 -47.36 -24.40 4.12
C VAL A 193 -47.17 -23.19 3.21
N PRO A 194 -46.80 -23.36 1.91
CA PRO A 194 -46.76 -22.25 0.98
C PRO A 194 -48.19 -21.91 0.54
N ASP A 195 -48.62 -20.68 0.79
CA ASP A 195 -49.90 -20.15 0.32
C ASP A 195 -49.72 -19.66 -1.14
N GLU A 196 -50.03 -20.54 -2.09
CA GLU A 196 -50.33 -20.16 -3.47
C GLU A 196 -51.75 -19.58 -3.52
N LYS A 197 -51.85 -18.26 -3.72
CA LYS A 197 -52.83 -17.61 -4.64
C LYS A 197 -52.73 -16.08 -4.59
N ALA A 198 -52.23 -15.50 -5.67
CA ALA A 198 -52.66 -14.19 -6.15
C ALA A 198 -52.47 -14.14 -7.67
N ALA A 199 -53.50 -14.63 -8.37
CA ALA A 199 -53.89 -14.21 -9.71
C ALA A 199 -55.36 -13.79 -9.61
#